data_AF-A0A1Y3S801-F1
#
_entry.id   AF-A0A1Y3S801-F1
#
_cell.length_a   1.000
_cell.length_b   1.000
_cell.length_c   1.000
_cell.angle_alpha   90.00
_cell.angle_beta   90.00
_cell.angle_gamma   90.00
#
_symmetry.space_group_name_H-M   'P 1'
#
loop_
_entity.id
_entity.type
_entity.pdbx_description
1 polymer ?
#
loop_
_entity_poly.entity_id
_entity_poly.type
_entity_poly.pdbx_seq_one_letter_code
_entity_poly.pdbx_strand_id
1 'polypeptide(L)' 'MTDKLRRVVNGICWYIIILMTVFILLSLISLYINWSWNLALGTWFVFLIELILFRQTYRIWRELD' A
#
# COMPACT_ATOMS: atom_id res chain seq x y z
N MET A 1 -20.47 6.99 -16.54
CA MET A 1 -19.13 7.50 -16.14
C MET A 1 -18.82 7.18 -14.68
N THR A 2 -19.81 7.19 -13.79
CA THR A 2 -19.73 6.84 -12.36
C THR A 2 -19.33 5.39 -12.05
N ASP A 3 -19.70 4.39 -12.86
CA ASP A 3 -19.45 2.97 -12.55
C ASP A 3 -18.01 2.49 -12.75
N LYS A 4 -17.25 3.14 -13.65
CA LYS A 4 -15.82 2.87 -13.82
C LYS A 4 -15.03 3.50 -12.67
N LEU A 5 -15.29 4.78 -12.39
CA LEU A 5 -14.65 5.50 -11.29
C LEU A 5 -14.95 4.85 -9.93
N ARG A 6 -16.19 4.44 -9.69
CA ARG A 6 -16.57 3.74 -8.45
C ARG A 6 -15.80 2.42 -8.26
N ARG A 7 -15.55 1.67 -9.33
CA ARG A 7 -14.76 0.43 -9.26
C ARG A 7 -13.28 0.70 -8.97
N VAL A 8 -12.70 1.73 -9.59
CA VAL A 8 -11.31 2.14 -9.32
C VAL A 8 -11.15 2.60 -7.87
N VAL A 9 -12.03 3.48 -7.40
CA VAL A 9 -12.03 3.97 -6.01
C VAL A 9 -12.24 2.83 -5.01
N ASN A 10 -13.16 1.91 -5.28
CA ASN A 10 -13.39 0.76 -4.39
C ASN A 10 -12.15 -0.17 -4.35
N GLY A 11 -11.48 -0.37 -5.49
CA GLY A 11 -10.23 -1.11 -5.57
C GLY A 11 -9.10 -0.48 -4.75
N ILE A 12 -8.97 0.85 -4.80
CA ILE A 12 -8.00 1.60 -3.99
C ILE A 12 -8.36 1.50 -2.50
N CYS A 13 -9.65 1.59 -2.16
CA CYS A 13 -10.10 1.50 -0.77
C CYS A 13 -9.78 0.13 -0.15
N TRP A 14 -10.11 -0.97 -0.83
CA TRP A 14 -9.72 -2.32 -0.41
C TRP A 14 -8.21 -2.48 -0.28
N TYR A 15 -7.46 -1.88 -1.20
CA TYR A 15 -6.01 -1.91 -1.17
C TYR A 15 -5.43 -1.19 0.06
N ILE A 16 -5.94 -0.01 0.41
CA ILE A 16 -5.54 0.74 1.61
C ILE A 16 -5.84 -0.08 2.88
N ILE A 17 -7.01 -0.71 2.96
CA ILE A 17 -7.39 -1.54 4.10
C ILE A 17 -6.39 -2.67 4.30
N ILE A 18 -6.08 -3.43 3.24
CA ILE A 18 -5.11 -4.53 3.29
C ILE A 18 -3.74 -4.01 3.73
N LEU A 19 -3.30 -2.88 3.17
CA LEU A 19 -2.01 -2.27 3.50
C LEU A 19 -1.92 -1.90 4.98
N MET A 20 -2.97 -1.30 5.55
CA MET A 20 -3.02 -0.96 6.97
C MET A 20 -3.00 -2.21 7.85
N THR A 21 -3.74 -3.26 7.48
CA THR A 21 -3.70 -4.53 8.22
C THR A 21 -2.31 -5.15 8.23
N VAL A 22 -1.64 -5.19 7.07
CA VAL A 22 -0.27 -5.71 6.96
C VAL A 22 0.71 -4.86 7.78
N PHE A 23 0.56 -3.53 7.78
CA PHE A 23 1.40 -2.63 8.58
C PHE A 23 1.24 -2.86 10.08
N ILE A 24 0.00 -3.01 10.57
CA ILE A 24 -0.27 -3.31 11.98
C ILE A 24 0.35 -4.64 12.39
N LEU A 25 0.23 -5.68 11.55
CA LEU A 25 0.85 -6.98 11.81
C LEU A 25 2.38 -6.88 11.85
N LEU A 26 3.00 -6.17 10.91
CA LEU A 26 4.44 -5.90 10.91
C LEU A 26 4.89 -5.14 12.17
N SER A 27 4.10 -4.18 12.62
CA SER A 27 4.38 -3.43 13.86
C SER A 27 4.32 -4.32 15.11
N LEU A 28 3.43 -5.32 15.15
CA LEU A 28 3.38 -6.28 16.26
C LEU A 28 4.59 -7.22 16.23
N ILE A 29 4.98 -7.68 15.05
CA ILE A 29 6.16 -8.55 14.88
C ILE A 29 7.45 -7.77 15.21
N SER A 30 7.50 -6.47 14.90
CA SER A 30 8.62 -5.58 15.22
C SER A 30 8.99 -5.56 16.70
N LEU A 31 8.07 -5.87 17.62
CA LEU A 31 8.37 -5.95 19.06
C LEU A 31 9.33 -7.10 19.41
N TYR A 32 9.44 -8.10 18.52
CA TYR A 32 10.25 -9.30 18.71
C TYR A 32 11.53 -9.31 17.87
N ILE A 33 11.74 -8.31 17.01
CA ILE A 33 12.84 -8.25 16.05
C ILE A 33 13.90 -7.24 16.52
N ASN A 34 15.18 -7.55 16.29
CA ASN A 34 16.28 -6.65 16.60
C ASN A 34 16.18 -5.32 15.80
N TRP A 35 16.64 -4.22 16.38
CA TRP A 35 16.44 -2.86 15.87
C TRP A 35 16.89 -2.67 14.42
N SER A 36 18.03 -3.26 14.03
CA SER A 36 18.56 -3.17 12.66
C SER A 36 17.66 -3.84 11.62
N TRP A 37 17.10 -5.00 11.95
CA TRP A 37 16.17 -5.73 11.09
C TRP A 37 14.83 -5.02 11.00
N ASN A 38 14.34 -4.43 12.10
CA ASN A 38 13.13 -3.61 12.09
C ASN A 38 13.27 -2.41 11.14
N LEU A 39 14.41 -1.72 11.19
CA LEU A 39 14.68 -0.55 10.36
C LEU A 39 14.74 -0.91 8.86
N ALA A 40 15.35 -2.05 8.53
CA ALA A 40 15.38 -2.60 7.17
C ALA A 40 13.99 -3.03 6.68
N LEU A 41 13.22 -3.76 7.50
CA LEU A 41 11.85 -4.18 7.14
C LEU A 41 10.93 -2.97 6.95
N GLY A 42 11.05 -1.95 7.80
CA GLY A 42 10.31 -0.70 7.67
C GLY A 42 10.62 0.03 6.37
N THR A 43 11.90 0.17 5.99
CA THR A 43 12.28 0.81 4.72
C THR A 43 11.81 0.03 3.49
N TRP A 44 11.96 -1.29 3.50
CA TRP A 44 11.46 -2.15 2.41
C TRP A 44 9.94 -2.09 2.28
N PHE A 45 9.23 -2.00 3.39
CA PHE A 45 7.77 -1.86 3.40
C PHE A 45 7.32 -0.53 2.82
N VAL A 46 7.93 0.58 3.23
CA VAL A 46 7.64 1.92 2.68
C VAL A 46 7.92 1.95 1.17
N PHE A 47 9.04 1.39 0.72
CA PHE A 47 9.37 1.32 -0.71
C PHE A 47 8.33 0.52 -1.51
N LEU A 48 7.85 -0.61 -0.97
CA LEU A 48 6.76 -1.38 -1.57
C LEU A 48 5.45 -0.58 -1.69
N ILE A 49 5.12 0.22 -0.67
CA ILE A 49 3.95 1.10 -0.71
C ILE A 49 4.07 2.12 -1.82
N GLU A 50 5.21 2.82 -1.89
CA GLU A 50 5.45 3.85 -2.92
C GLU A 50 5.37 3.26 -4.33
N LEU A 51 5.94 2.08 -4.54
CA LEU A 51 5.94 1.40 -5.84
C LEU A 51 4.52 1.01 -6.28
N ILE A 52 3.69 0.60 -5.33
CA ILE A 52 2.30 0.22 -5.63
C ILE A 52 1.43 1.47 -5.82
N LEU A 53 1.60 2.51 -4.99
CA LEU A 53 0.93 3.81 -5.20
C LEU A 53 1.29 4.38 -6.56
N PHE A 54 2.56 4.35 -6.96
CA PHE A 54 3.01 4.80 -8.27
C PHE A 54 2.29 4.05 -9.41
N ARG A 55 2.17 2.73 -9.27
CA ARG A 55 1.41 1.90 -10.24
C ARG A 55 -0.07 2.24 -10.30
N GLN A 56 -0.72 2.51 -9.16
CA GLN A 56 -2.13 2.90 -9.11
C GLN A 56 -2.33 4.28 -9.74
N THR A 57 -1.50 5.26 -9.38
CA THR A 57 -1.52 6.61 -9.95
C THR A 57 -1.35 6.56 -11.46
N TYR A 58 -0.38 5.79 -11.97
CA TYR A 58 -0.18 5.61 -13.41
C TYR A 58 -1.39 4.98 -14.11
N ARG A 59 -2.05 4.00 -13.47
CA ARG A 59 -3.27 3.37 -14.00
C ARG A 59 -4.41 4.37 -14.10
N ILE A 60 -4.62 5.18 -13.06
CA ILE A 60 -5.65 6.22 -13.02
C ILE A 60 -5.39 7.26 -14.12
N TRP A 61 -4.14 7.69 -14.28
CA TRP A 61 -3.75 8.63 -15.33
C TRP A 61 -4.10 8.11 -16.74
N ARG A 62 -3.81 6.83 -17.02
CA ARG A 62 -4.15 6.18 -18.29
C ARG A 62 -5.65 5.92 -18.50
N GLU A 63 -6.45 5.87 -17.44
CA GLU A 63 -7.91 5.72 -17.56
C GLU A 63 -8.63 7.07 -17.67
N LEU A 64 -7.92 8.19 -17.44
CA LEU A 64 -8.39 9.56 -17.60
C LEU A 64 -8.06 10.16 -18.98
N ASP A 65 -6.92 9.79 -19.56
CA ASP A 65 -6.62 9.99 -21.00
C ASP A 65 -7.47 9.04 -21.88
#